data_AF-X0T1X7-F1
#
_entry.id   AF-X0T1X7-F1
#
_cell.length_a   1.000
_cell.length_b   1.000
_cell.length_c   1.000
_cell.angle_alpha   90.00
_cell.angle_beta   90.00
_cell.angle_gamma   90.00
#
_symmetry.space_group_name_H-M   'P 1'
#
loop_
_entity.id
_entity.type
_entity.pdbx_description
1 polymer ?
#
loop_
_entity_poly.entity_id
_entity_poly.type
_entity_poly.pdbx_seq_one_letter_code
_entity_poly.pdbx_strand_id
1 'polypeptide(L)'
;MVMKRGFLHVVEVIIVVIVALALLLQFASIPRMEMEWSDSKLILMSQDLLHSLDESDVNWFSASDVQTRISAVLPETMGFTLHTRQEVRPLIKIGCVCDSQQFDDLEENLTDFSLNGIDRRFEFERIEPSNMKFPVPGNNDVIFFWGVHTLNAEQLNNFTEYMRMGKGVVELSALPSPQEYDESWHGDIFNLELSDSLRPSATYADFPYFAPTTRGYQ
;
A
#
# COMPACT_ATOMS: atom_id res chain seq x y z
N MET A 1 -73.33 -43.28 27.76
CA MET A 1 -72.49 -42.58 26.75
C MET A 1 -71.75 -41.39 27.40
N VAL A 2 -71.02 -41.62 28.50
CA VAL A 2 -70.38 -40.56 29.32
C VAL A 2 -68.85 -40.69 29.36
N MET A 3 -68.32 -41.90 29.17
CA MET A 3 -66.87 -42.17 29.12
C MET A 3 -66.12 -41.46 27.99
N LYS A 4 -66.80 -41.13 26.86
CA LYS A 4 -66.14 -40.54 25.69
C LYS A 4 -65.64 -39.11 25.93
N ARG A 5 -66.28 -38.33 26.80
CA ARG A 5 -65.86 -36.94 27.08
C ARG A 5 -64.65 -36.85 28.01
N GLY A 6 -64.57 -37.71 29.02
CA GLY A 6 -63.42 -37.76 29.94
C GLY A 6 -62.13 -38.22 29.25
N PHE A 7 -62.23 -39.23 28.38
CA PHE A 7 -61.08 -39.69 27.58
C PHE A 7 -60.57 -38.60 26.63
N LEU A 8 -61.48 -37.85 26.00
CA LEU A 8 -61.09 -36.75 25.10
C LEU A 8 -60.29 -35.65 25.82
N HIS A 9 -60.70 -35.31 27.05
CA HIS A 9 -60.02 -34.27 27.83
C HIS A 9 -58.64 -34.72 28.33
N VAL A 10 -58.49 -35.99 28.70
CA VAL A 10 -57.18 -36.56 29.07
C VAL A 10 -56.23 -36.55 27.88
N VAL A 11 -56.71 -36.89 26.68
CA VAL A 11 -55.92 -36.86 25.44
C VAL A 11 -55.51 -35.42 25.09
N GLU A 12 -56.40 -34.45 25.23
CA GLU A 12 -56.11 -33.03 25.00
C GLU A 12 -54.99 -32.51 25.91
N VAL A 13 -55.05 -32.83 27.22
CA VAL A 13 -54.00 -32.44 28.17
C VAL A 13 -52.65 -33.08 27.80
N ILE A 14 -52.64 -34.35 27.38
CA ILE A 14 -51.41 -35.02 26.93
C ILE A 14 -50.82 -34.31 25.71
N ILE A 15 -51.66 -33.93 24.73
CA ILE A 15 -51.21 -33.22 23.52
C ILE A 15 -50.62 -31.86 23.90
N VAL A 16 -51.27 -31.09 24.78
CA VAL A 16 -50.75 -29.78 25.23
C VAL A 16 -49.41 -29.92 25.92
N VAL A 17 -49.24 -30.93 26.78
CA VAL A 17 -47.95 -31.20 27.45
C VAL A 17 -46.87 -31.59 26.46
N ILE A 18 -47.18 -32.41 25.45
CA ILE A 18 -46.22 -32.79 24.41
C ILE A 18 -45.81 -31.57 23.57
N VAL A 19 -46.77 -30.73 23.18
CA VAL A 19 -46.48 -29.49 22.43
C VAL A 19 -45.63 -28.54 23.25
N ALA A 20 -45.95 -28.34 24.54
CA ALA A 20 -45.16 -27.50 25.44
C ALA A 20 -43.73 -28.04 25.61
N LEU A 21 -43.56 -29.36 25.75
CA LEU A 21 -42.26 -30.00 25.85
C LEU A 21 -41.45 -29.86 24.55
N ALA A 22 -42.10 -30.05 23.39
CA ALA A 22 -41.47 -29.90 22.09
C ALA A 22 -40.97 -28.46 21.87
N LEU A 23 -41.77 -27.46 22.25
CA LEU A 23 -41.37 -26.05 22.20
C LEU A 23 -40.18 -25.78 23.14
N LEU A 24 -40.23 -26.26 24.38
CA LEU A 24 -39.12 -26.11 25.32
C LEU A 24 -37.82 -26.73 24.80
N LEU A 25 -37.89 -27.93 24.21
CA LEU A 25 -36.73 -28.58 23.60
C LEU A 25 -36.20 -27.78 22.40
N GLN A 26 -37.09 -27.22 21.57
CA GLN A 26 -36.72 -26.41 20.41
C GLN A 26 -36.05 -25.09 20.82
N PHE A 27 -36.53 -24.42 21.87
CA PHE A 27 -35.89 -23.21 22.40
C PHE A 27 -34.60 -23.52 23.20
N ALA A 28 -34.54 -24.67 23.87
CA ALA A 28 -33.33 -25.11 24.58
C ALA A 28 -32.19 -25.52 23.64
N SER A 29 -32.51 -25.91 22.40
CA SER A 29 -31.54 -26.31 21.38
C SER A 29 -31.12 -25.18 20.44
N ILE A 30 -31.59 -23.94 20.68
CA ILE A 30 -30.99 -22.76 20.05
C ILE A 30 -29.54 -22.67 20.54
N PRO A 31 -28.53 -22.88 19.68
CA PRO A 31 -27.16 -22.75 20.10
C PRO A 31 -26.96 -21.33 20.61
N ARG A 32 -26.35 -21.21 21.80
CA ARG A 32 -25.86 -19.91 22.25
C ARG A 32 -24.85 -19.46 21.20
N MET A 33 -25.19 -18.44 20.42
CA MET A 33 -24.17 -17.70 19.69
C MET A 33 -23.20 -17.21 20.76
N GLU A 34 -21.98 -17.72 20.76
CA GLU A 34 -20.89 -17.08 21.45
C GLU A 34 -20.76 -15.71 20.80
N MET A 35 -21.38 -14.71 21.44
CA MET A 35 -21.23 -13.35 20.98
C MET A 35 -19.80 -12.98 21.33
N GLU A 36 -18.92 -12.95 20.32
CA GLU A 36 -17.55 -12.46 20.37
C GLU A 36 -17.53 -10.93 20.57
N TRP A 37 -18.23 -10.46 21.61
CA TRP A 37 -18.30 -9.06 21.99
C TRP A 37 -16.93 -8.50 22.33
N SER A 38 -16.04 -9.33 22.88
CA SER A 38 -14.64 -8.99 23.11
C SER A 38 -13.96 -8.58 21.81
N ASP A 39 -14.14 -9.38 20.77
CA ASP A 39 -13.40 -9.24 19.52
C ASP A 39 -13.98 -8.10 18.70
N SER A 40 -15.32 -8.01 18.64
CA SER A 40 -16.03 -6.88 18.05
C SER A 40 -15.66 -5.56 18.71
N LYS A 41 -15.56 -5.54 20.05
CA LYS A 41 -15.12 -4.36 20.80
C LYS A 41 -13.67 -4.01 20.48
N LEU A 42 -12.78 -5.00 20.39
CA LEU A 42 -11.36 -4.78 20.12
C LEU A 42 -11.14 -4.24 18.70
N ILE A 43 -11.91 -4.75 17.72
CA ILE A 43 -11.93 -4.24 16.35
C ILE A 43 -12.40 -2.78 16.32
N LEU A 44 -13.55 -2.46 16.94
CA LEU A 44 -14.04 -1.08 17.00
C LEU A 44 -13.04 -0.14 17.67
N MET A 45 -12.47 -0.54 18.81
CA MET A 45 -11.44 0.25 19.49
C MET A 45 -10.21 0.48 18.62
N SER A 46 -9.77 -0.53 17.84
CA SER A 46 -8.64 -0.36 16.93
C SER A 46 -8.93 0.60 15.77
N GLN A 47 -10.17 0.58 15.23
CA GLN A 47 -10.59 1.51 14.19
C GLN A 47 -10.67 2.95 14.71
N ASP A 48 -11.27 3.14 15.90
CA ASP A 48 -11.35 4.45 16.54
C ASP A 48 -9.95 5.01 16.86
N LEU A 49 -9.04 4.14 17.30
CA LEU A 49 -7.64 4.50 17.56
C LEU A 49 -6.91 4.90 16.28
N LEU A 50 -7.05 4.13 15.20
CA LEU A 50 -6.47 4.49 13.90
C LEU A 50 -7.01 5.83 13.39
N HIS A 51 -8.32 6.05 13.50
CA HIS A 51 -8.95 7.32 13.10
C HIS A 51 -8.46 8.49 13.94
N SER A 52 -8.36 8.31 15.26
CA SER A 52 -7.85 9.34 16.17
C SER A 52 -6.38 9.69 15.89
N LEU A 53 -5.56 8.67 15.55
CA LEU A 53 -4.16 8.89 15.17
C LEU A 53 -4.03 9.61 13.83
N ASP A 54 -4.92 9.32 12.88
CA ASP A 54 -4.97 10.01 11.58
C ASP A 54 -5.30 11.50 11.74
N GLU A 55 -6.23 11.85 12.64
CA GLU A 55 -6.52 13.26 12.97
C GLU A 55 -5.40 13.94 13.79
N SER A 56 -4.50 13.18 14.41
CA SER A 56 -3.46 13.70 15.31
C SER A 56 -2.13 14.06 14.62
N ASP A 57 -2.12 14.16 13.29
CA ASP A 57 -0.93 14.48 12.47
C ASP A 57 0.26 13.53 12.76
N VAL A 58 -0.04 12.24 12.93
CA VAL A 58 0.97 11.20 13.20
C VAL A 58 1.78 10.92 11.93
N ASN A 59 3.10 10.81 12.07
CA ASN A 59 3.95 10.47 10.94
C ASN A 59 3.87 8.97 10.63
N TRP A 60 2.92 8.58 9.76
CA TRP A 60 2.71 7.20 9.31
C TRP A 60 3.95 6.57 8.62
N PHE A 61 4.93 7.37 8.20
CA PHE A 61 6.19 6.90 7.60
C PHE A 61 7.29 6.60 8.62
N SER A 62 6.99 6.67 9.91
CA SER A 62 7.88 6.29 11.00
C SER A 62 7.21 5.23 11.87
N ALA A 63 7.66 3.98 11.75
CA ALA A 63 7.12 2.91 12.58
C ALA A 63 7.32 3.20 14.08
N SER A 64 8.43 3.85 14.45
CA SER A 64 8.72 4.25 15.83
C SER A 64 7.79 5.32 16.38
N ASP A 65 7.44 6.34 15.58
CA ASP A 65 6.50 7.39 16.02
C ASP A 65 5.10 6.80 16.18
N VAL A 66 4.63 6.06 15.17
CA VAL A 66 3.34 5.37 15.22
C VAL A 66 3.27 4.43 16.44
N GLN A 67 4.31 3.62 16.68
CA GLN A 67 4.36 2.73 17.84
C GLN A 67 4.30 3.49 19.15
N THR A 68 5.05 4.60 19.27
CA THR A 68 5.05 5.44 20.49
C THR A 68 3.67 6.03 20.76
N ARG A 69 2.98 6.50 19.71
CA ARG A 69 1.63 7.07 19.81
C ARG A 69 0.59 6.02 20.18
N ILE A 70 0.64 4.84 19.57
CA ILE A 70 -0.25 3.72 19.91
C ILE A 70 -0.02 3.30 21.38
N SER A 71 1.23 3.13 21.79
CA SER A 71 1.59 2.77 23.17
C SER A 71 1.16 3.80 24.21
N ALA A 72 1.05 5.08 23.85
CA ALA A 72 0.57 6.13 24.75
C ALA A 72 -0.95 6.09 25.00
N VAL A 73 -1.72 5.52 24.06
CA VAL A 73 -3.18 5.45 24.15
C VAL A 73 -3.65 4.10 24.71
N LEU A 74 -2.93 3.02 24.40
CA LEU A 74 -3.29 1.68 24.86
C LEU A 74 -2.85 1.43 26.31
N PRO A 75 -3.64 0.69 27.11
CA PRO A 75 -3.23 0.25 28.45
C PRO A 75 -2.00 -0.67 28.38
N GLU A 76 -1.10 -0.58 29.36
CA GLU A 76 0.12 -1.42 29.44
C GLU A 76 -0.15 -2.93 29.42
N THR A 77 -1.37 -3.35 29.78
CA THR A 77 -1.79 -4.76 29.78
C THR A 77 -2.17 -5.29 28.40
N MET A 78 -2.27 -4.44 27.37
CA MET A 78 -2.68 -4.83 26.02
C MET A 78 -1.45 -5.02 25.12
N GLY A 79 -1.19 -6.26 24.72
CA GLY A 79 -0.20 -6.57 23.69
C GLY A 79 -0.75 -6.24 22.30
N PHE A 80 0.07 -5.60 21.47
CA PHE A 80 -0.25 -5.34 20.07
C PHE A 80 0.98 -5.55 19.19
N THR A 81 0.75 -5.83 17.91
CA THR A 81 1.80 -5.90 16.89
C THR A 81 1.49 -4.85 15.82
N LEU A 82 2.46 -3.97 15.57
CA LEU A 82 2.36 -2.99 14.49
C LEU A 82 2.98 -3.56 13.22
N HIS A 83 2.22 -3.50 12.13
CA HIS A 83 2.71 -3.80 10.79
C HIS A 83 2.46 -2.59 9.89
N THR A 84 3.46 -1.73 9.75
CA THR A 84 3.45 -0.67 8.74
C THR A 84 3.77 -1.29 7.38
N ARG A 85 2.93 -1.02 6.38
CA ARG A 85 3.24 -1.32 4.98
C ARG A 85 3.68 0.00 4.36
N GLN A 86 4.77 -0.02 3.58
CA GLN A 86 5.33 1.16 2.88
C GLN A 86 6.11 2.15 3.77
N GLU A 87 6.84 1.67 4.78
CA GLU A 87 7.80 2.53 5.49
C GLU A 87 8.94 2.97 4.56
N VAL A 88 9.24 4.27 4.56
CA VAL A 88 10.39 4.82 3.85
C VAL A 88 11.65 4.37 4.57
N ARG A 89 12.54 3.68 3.84
CA ARG A 89 13.79 3.18 4.42
C ARG A 89 14.64 4.33 4.97
N PRO A 90 15.32 4.15 6.12
CA PRO A 90 16.19 5.19 6.68
C PRO A 90 17.44 5.44 5.83
N LEU A 91 17.81 4.47 4.99
CA LEU A 91 18.89 4.55 4.02
C LEU A 91 18.33 4.17 2.65
N ILE A 92 18.48 5.05 1.66
CA ILE A 92 18.06 4.84 0.28
C ILE A 92 19.30 4.87 -0.61
N LYS A 93 19.55 3.79 -1.33
CA LYS A 93 20.67 3.70 -2.27
C LYS A 93 20.22 4.12 -3.67
N ILE A 94 20.84 5.17 -4.20
CA ILE A 94 20.49 5.79 -5.48
C ILE A 94 21.62 5.54 -6.48
N GLY A 95 21.30 4.88 -7.60
CA GLY A 95 22.17 4.81 -8.76
C GLY A 95 21.83 5.91 -9.77
N CYS A 96 22.74 6.84 -10.02
CA CYS A 96 22.52 7.93 -10.98
C CYS A 96 23.16 7.59 -12.33
N VAL A 97 22.34 7.45 -13.36
CA VAL A 97 22.78 7.36 -14.75
C VAL A 97 22.90 8.78 -15.29
N CYS A 98 24.08 9.37 -15.10
CA CYS A 98 24.30 10.80 -15.31
C CYS A 98 25.80 11.10 -15.51
N ASP A 99 26.11 12.32 -15.96
CA ASP A 99 27.49 12.82 -16.00
C ASP A 99 27.99 13.26 -14.60
N SER A 100 29.25 13.69 -14.51
CA SER A 100 29.83 14.11 -13.22
C SER A 100 29.14 15.32 -12.61
N GLN A 101 28.73 16.29 -13.42
CA GLN A 101 28.14 17.52 -12.91
C GLN A 101 26.73 17.25 -12.39
N GLN A 102 25.93 16.49 -13.14
CA GLN A 102 24.60 16.05 -12.73
C GLN A 102 24.63 15.19 -11.46
N PHE A 103 25.67 14.36 -11.31
CA PHE A 103 25.88 13.58 -10.10
C PHE A 103 26.11 14.47 -8.88
N ASP A 104 27.01 15.44 -9.00
CA ASP A 104 27.31 16.40 -7.93
C ASP A 104 26.04 17.22 -7.57
N ASP A 105 25.29 17.67 -8.57
CA ASP A 105 24.01 18.37 -8.38
C ASP A 105 22.98 17.50 -7.64
N LEU A 106 22.88 16.20 -7.98
CA LEU A 106 21.95 15.28 -7.32
C LEU A 106 22.34 15.04 -5.86
N GLU A 107 23.63 14.84 -5.59
CA GLU A 107 24.16 14.64 -4.23
C GLU A 107 23.92 15.88 -3.37
N GLU A 108 24.21 17.08 -3.87
CA GLU A 108 24.00 18.34 -3.16
C GLU A 108 22.52 18.54 -2.79
N ASN A 109 21.60 18.29 -3.72
CA ASN A 109 20.16 18.48 -3.50
C ASN A 109 19.55 17.48 -2.51
N LEU A 110 20.17 16.31 -2.30
CA LEU A 110 19.63 15.23 -1.47
C LEU A 110 20.39 15.02 -0.16
N THR A 111 21.54 15.67 0.04
CA THR A 111 22.36 15.53 1.26
C THR A 111 21.60 15.95 2.53
N ASP A 112 20.81 17.02 2.47
CA ASP A 112 20.03 17.55 3.61
C ASP A 112 18.52 17.28 3.48
N PHE A 113 18.15 16.21 2.77
CA PHE A 113 16.75 15.89 2.56
C PHE A 113 16.12 15.27 3.81
N SER A 114 15.10 15.96 4.34
CA SER A 114 14.26 15.46 5.42
C SER A 114 12.82 15.26 4.92
N LEU A 115 12.22 14.15 5.31
CA LEU A 115 10.81 13.86 5.05
C LEU A 115 10.08 13.82 6.39
N ASN A 116 9.13 14.75 6.57
CA ASN A 116 8.38 14.93 7.82
C ASN A 116 9.29 15.11 9.04
N GLY A 117 10.35 15.92 8.90
CA GLY A 117 11.31 16.21 9.96
C GLY A 117 12.23 15.05 10.33
N ILE A 118 12.21 13.95 9.56
CA ILE A 118 13.14 12.82 9.72
C ILE A 118 14.16 12.89 8.60
N ASP A 119 15.43 13.02 8.97
CA ASP A 119 16.55 12.97 8.04
C ASP A 119 16.63 11.59 7.39
N ARG A 120 16.69 11.58 6.06
CA ARG A 120 16.90 10.36 5.29
C ARG A 120 18.31 10.36 4.76
N ARG A 121 19.01 9.24 4.94
CA ARG A 121 20.36 9.09 4.42
C ARG A 121 20.28 8.53 3.01
N PHE A 122 21.05 9.12 2.13
CA PHE A 122 21.19 8.67 0.75
C PHE A 122 22.62 8.19 0.54
N GLU A 123 22.77 7.06 -0.15
CA GLU A 123 24.05 6.59 -0.66
C GLU A 123 23.97 6.67 -2.19
N PHE A 124 24.93 7.35 -2.80
CA PHE A 124 24.95 7.62 -4.23
C PHE A 124 25.98 6.75 -4.94
N GLU A 125 25.61 6.20 -6.09
CA GLU A 125 26.50 5.50 -7.01
C GLU A 125 26.33 6.13 -8.40
N ARG A 126 27.41 6.65 -8.99
CA ARG A 126 27.38 7.09 -10.39
C ARG A 126 27.49 5.89 -11.31
N ILE A 127 26.61 5.84 -12.31
CA ILE A 127 26.56 4.81 -13.34
C ILE A 127 26.82 5.49 -14.68
N GLU A 128 27.97 5.20 -15.29
CA GLU A 128 28.29 5.72 -16.62
C GLU A 128 27.23 5.28 -17.66
N PRO A 129 26.60 6.22 -18.39
CA PRO A 129 25.59 5.90 -19.40
C PRO A 129 26.09 4.94 -20.50
N SER A 130 27.37 5.06 -20.87
CA SER A 130 28.00 4.22 -21.89
C SER A 130 28.24 2.77 -21.45
N ASN A 131 28.19 2.50 -20.14
CA ASN A 131 28.43 1.18 -19.56
C ASN A 131 27.44 0.94 -18.41
N MET A 132 26.15 1.22 -18.66
CA MET A 132 25.09 0.93 -17.69
C MET A 132 25.01 -0.57 -17.45
N LYS A 133 25.66 -1.00 -16.38
CA LYS A 133 25.40 -2.28 -15.76
C LYS A 133 24.35 -1.98 -14.72
N PHE A 134 23.08 -1.98 -15.13
CA PHE A 134 21.98 -1.98 -14.17
C PHE A 134 22.28 -3.06 -13.15
N PRO A 135 22.31 -2.67 -11.86
CA PRO A 135 23.20 -3.28 -10.91
C PRO A 135 22.97 -4.78 -10.89
N VAL A 136 24.08 -5.52 -10.73
CA VAL A 136 24.03 -6.89 -10.22
C VAL A 136 22.94 -6.92 -9.15
N PRO A 137 21.91 -7.78 -9.27
CA PRO A 137 20.70 -7.68 -8.46
C PRO A 137 21.05 -7.51 -6.98
N GLY A 138 20.76 -6.32 -6.41
CA GLY A 138 20.86 -6.10 -4.97
C GLY A 138 21.36 -4.75 -4.44
N ASN A 139 22.04 -3.90 -5.23
CA ASN A 139 22.71 -2.74 -4.59
C ASN A 139 21.92 -1.43 -4.55
N ASN A 140 21.17 -1.05 -5.60
CA ASN A 140 20.44 0.23 -5.61
C ASN A 140 18.92 0.04 -5.37
N ASP A 141 18.34 0.91 -4.56
CA ASP A 141 16.90 0.96 -4.28
C ASP A 141 16.14 1.82 -5.29
N VAL A 142 16.79 2.86 -5.82
CA VAL A 142 16.27 3.72 -6.87
C VAL A 142 17.33 3.92 -7.97
N ILE A 143 16.91 3.93 -9.24
CA ILE A 143 17.73 4.42 -10.34
C ILE A 143 17.22 5.78 -10.80
N PHE A 144 18.12 6.74 -10.92
CA PHE A 144 17.86 8.09 -11.41
C PHE A 144 18.45 8.24 -12.81
N PHE A 145 17.61 8.51 -13.81
CA PHE A 145 18.05 8.82 -15.17
C PHE A 145 18.06 10.32 -15.40
N TRP A 146 19.20 10.86 -15.87
CA TRP A 146 19.29 12.26 -16.25
C TRP A 146 19.53 12.38 -17.76
N GLY A 147 18.48 12.71 -18.51
CA GLY A 147 18.58 12.93 -19.97
C GLY A 147 18.96 11.70 -20.80
N VAL A 148 18.66 10.49 -20.32
CA VAL A 148 18.98 9.23 -21.01
C VAL A 148 17.74 8.70 -21.74
N HIS A 149 17.69 8.92 -23.04
CA HIS A 149 16.51 8.59 -23.84
C HIS A 149 16.55 7.21 -24.52
N THR A 150 17.74 6.63 -24.66
CA THR A 150 17.92 5.37 -25.38
C THR A 150 18.66 4.35 -24.50
N LEU A 151 18.14 3.12 -24.50
CA LEU A 151 18.76 1.95 -23.90
C LEU A 151 18.94 0.91 -25.01
N ASN A 152 20.10 0.26 -25.07
CA ASN A 152 20.26 -0.88 -25.96
C ASN A 152 19.45 -2.09 -25.44
N ALA A 153 19.32 -3.14 -26.26
CA ALA A 153 18.48 -4.29 -25.91
C ALA A 153 18.88 -4.99 -24.58
N GLU A 154 20.18 -5.07 -24.28
CA GLU A 154 20.69 -5.66 -23.04
C GLU A 154 20.35 -4.78 -21.83
N GLN A 155 20.60 -3.48 -21.95
CA GLN A 155 20.27 -2.47 -20.95
C GLN A 155 18.77 -2.45 -20.66
N LEU A 156 17.92 -2.49 -21.68
CA LEU A 156 16.46 -2.52 -21.56
C LEU A 156 15.98 -3.78 -20.84
N ASN A 157 16.57 -4.94 -21.15
CA ASN A 157 16.24 -6.19 -20.47
C ASN A 157 16.59 -6.12 -18.98
N ASN A 158 17.79 -5.67 -18.65
CA ASN A 158 18.24 -5.55 -17.25
C ASN A 158 17.41 -4.52 -16.48
N PHE A 159 17.06 -3.41 -17.13
CA PHE A 159 16.19 -2.39 -16.56
C PHE A 159 14.77 -2.92 -16.31
N THR A 160 14.24 -3.74 -17.23
CA THR A 160 12.94 -4.41 -17.05
C THR A 160 12.96 -5.37 -15.86
N GLU A 161 14.04 -6.15 -15.68
CA GLU A 161 14.20 -7.00 -14.50
C GLU A 161 14.27 -6.19 -13.20
N TYR A 162 14.98 -5.06 -13.22
CA TYR A 162 15.04 -4.11 -12.10
C TYR A 162 13.64 -3.62 -11.69
N MET A 163 12.82 -3.21 -12.67
CA MET A 163 11.43 -2.81 -12.44
C MET A 163 10.57 -3.95 -11.89
N ARG A 164 10.75 -5.19 -12.38
CA ARG A 164 10.01 -6.37 -11.89
C ARG A 164 10.29 -6.70 -10.43
N MET A 165 11.44 -6.29 -9.89
CA MET A 165 11.75 -6.42 -8.46
C MET A 165 11.03 -5.37 -7.59
N GLY A 166 10.21 -4.49 -8.16
CA GLY A 166 9.50 -3.43 -7.44
C GLY A 166 10.40 -2.31 -6.97
N LYS A 167 11.52 -2.07 -7.68
CA LYS A 167 12.46 -1.00 -7.39
C LYS A 167 11.98 0.34 -7.98
N GLY A 168 12.49 1.44 -7.44
CA GLY A 168 12.08 2.78 -7.84
C GLY A 168 12.87 3.28 -9.06
N VAL A 169 12.21 4.03 -9.93
CA VAL A 169 12.87 4.75 -11.03
C VAL A 169 12.41 6.18 -11.02
N VAL A 170 13.37 7.09 -11.17
CA VAL A 170 13.14 8.52 -11.35
C VAL A 170 13.82 8.93 -12.65
N GLU A 171 13.12 9.67 -13.48
CA GLU A 171 13.67 10.22 -14.71
C GLU A 171 13.53 11.73 -14.68
N LEU A 172 14.65 12.43 -14.89
CA LEU A 172 14.69 13.85 -15.15
C LEU A 172 15.18 14.05 -16.58
N SER A 173 14.25 14.30 -17.48
CA SER A 173 14.57 14.54 -18.88
C SER A 173 13.61 15.56 -19.48
N ALA A 174 14.07 16.28 -20.51
CA ALA A 174 13.16 17.01 -21.37
C ALA A 174 12.43 15.98 -22.23
N LEU A 175 11.10 16.06 -22.28
CA LEU A 175 10.33 15.12 -23.10
C LEU A 175 10.84 15.18 -24.54
N PRO A 176 11.25 14.04 -25.13
CA PRO A 176 11.78 14.00 -26.48
C PRO A 176 10.69 14.43 -27.47
N SER A 177 11.08 14.78 -28.70
CA SER A 177 10.09 14.99 -29.75
C SER A 177 9.23 13.72 -29.94
N PRO A 178 7.97 13.81 -30.40
CA PRO A 178 7.11 12.63 -30.54
C PRO A 178 7.75 11.49 -31.35
N GLN A 179 8.59 11.82 -32.33
CA GLN A 179 9.34 10.87 -33.15
C GLN A 179 10.45 10.15 -32.36
N GLU A 180 11.18 10.88 -31.52
CA GLU A 180 12.20 10.30 -30.63
C GLU A 180 11.56 9.53 -29.46
N TYR A 181 10.31 9.86 -29.10
CA TYR A 181 9.55 9.16 -28.06
C TYR A 181 9.11 7.76 -28.51
N ASP A 182 8.60 7.62 -29.74
CA ASP A 182 8.22 6.34 -30.32
C ASP A 182 9.41 5.36 -30.43
N GLU A 183 10.63 5.88 -30.50
CA GLU A 183 11.89 5.10 -30.50
C GLU A 183 12.49 4.92 -29.09
N SER A 184 11.85 5.46 -28.05
CA SER A 184 12.34 5.42 -26.67
C SER A 184 11.68 4.32 -25.85
N TRP A 185 12.36 3.88 -24.80
CA TRP A 185 11.89 2.83 -23.89
C TRP A 185 10.69 3.25 -23.01
N HIS A 186 10.36 4.54 -22.96
CA HIS A 186 9.32 5.11 -22.10
C HIS A 186 7.91 4.62 -22.48
N GLY A 187 7.63 4.49 -23.77
CA GLY A 187 6.34 3.98 -24.26
C GLY A 187 6.09 2.55 -23.81
N ASP A 188 7.10 1.70 -23.91
CA ASP A 188 7.03 0.27 -23.55
C ASP A 188 6.88 0.06 -22.04
N ILE A 189 7.52 0.90 -21.21
CA ILE A 189 7.62 0.66 -19.77
C ILE A 189 6.60 1.46 -18.96
N PHE A 190 6.39 2.74 -19.30
CA PHE A 190 5.50 3.62 -18.55
C PHE A 190 4.13 3.76 -19.19
N ASN A 191 3.93 3.26 -20.42
CA ASN A 191 2.68 3.37 -21.17
C ASN A 191 2.15 4.82 -21.18
N LEU A 192 3.06 5.79 -21.36
CA LEU A 192 2.69 7.20 -21.49
C LEU A 192 2.38 7.48 -22.97
N GLU A 193 1.27 8.16 -23.23
CA GLU A 193 0.94 8.70 -24.55
C GLU A 193 1.27 10.20 -24.56
N LEU A 194 2.27 10.60 -25.34
CA LEU A 194 2.53 12.02 -25.58
C LEU A 194 1.50 12.57 -26.57
N SER A 195 0.55 13.33 -26.07
CA SER A 195 -0.30 14.19 -26.89
C SER A 195 0.35 15.57 -27.07
N ASP A 196 0.17 16.19 -28.24
CA ASP A 196 0.68 17.55 -28.52
C ASP A 196 0.17 18.60 -27.51
N SER A 197 -0.91 18.30 -26.76
CA SER A 197 -1.47 19.12 -25.70
C SER A 197 -0.71 19.09 -24.36
N LEU A 198 0.22 18.14 -24.16
CA LEU A 198 1.00 18.02 -22.92
C LEU A 198 2.29 18.85 -22.91
N ARG A 199 2.53 19.68 -23.93
CA ARG A 199 3.62 20.64 -23.91
C ARG A 199 3.33 21.65 -22.79
N PRO A 200 4.11 21.66 -21.68
CA PRO A 200 3.89 22.66 -20.65
C PRO A 200 4.22 24.01 -21.29
N SER A 201 3.19 24.86 -21.47
CA SER A 201 3.47 26.30 -21.55
C SER A 201 4.20 26.65 -20.26
N ALA A 202 5.20 27.54 -20.32
CA ALA A 202 6.15 27.86 -19.25
C ALA A 202 5.54 28.41 -17.93
N THR A 203 4.25 28.20 -17.69
CA THR A 203 3.48 28.79 -16.61
C THR A 203 2.96 27.78 -15.59
N TYR A 204 2.66 26.52 -15.94
CA TYR A 204 2.21 25.52 -14.95
C TYR A 204 2.50 24.10 -15.43
N ALA A 205 3.37 23.37 -14.73
CA ALA A 205 3.44 21.92 -14.80
C ALA A 205 2.44 21.36 -13.79
N ASP A 206 1.17 21.25 -14.18
CA ASP A 206 0.21 20.43 -13.44
C ASP A 206 0.57 18.97 -13.74
N PHE A 207 1.06 18.25 -12.73
CA PHE A 207 1.20 16.79 -12.83
C PHE A 207 -0.21 16.19 -12.87
N PRO A 208 -0.64 15.55 -13.97
CA PRO A 208 -1.93 14.88 -13.97
C PRO A 208 -1.87 13.76 -12.93
N TYR A 209 -2.85 13.77 -12.03
CA TYR A 209 -3.10 12.70 -11.08
C TYR A 209 -3.33 11.41 -11.88
N PHE A 210 -2.36 10.50 -11.86
CA PHE A 210 -2.52 9.18 -12.47
C PHE A 210 -3.49 8.37 -11.60
N ALA A 211 -4.77 8.40 -11.95
CA ALA A 211 -5.74 7.48 -11.39
C ALA A 211 -5.34 6.05 -11.83
N PRO A 212 -5.19 5.08 -10.92
CA PRO A 212 -4.94 3.70 -11.31
C PRO A 212 -6.13 3.22 -12.15
N THR A 213 -5.86 2.92 -13.42
CA THR A 213 -6.87 2.29 -14.28
C THR A 213 -7.16 0.91 -13.69
N THR A 214 -8.38 0.74 -13.19
CA THR A 214 -8.90 -0.56 -12.79
C THR A 214 -9.01 -1.44 -14.03
N ARG A 215 -7.94 -2.15 -14.41
CA ARG A 215 -8.08 -3.36 -15.21
C ARG A 215 -8.76 -4.38 -14.31
N GLY A 216 -10.07 -4.52 -14.52
CA GLY A 216 -10.82 -5.66 -14.03
C GLY A 216 -10.15 -6.93 -14.54
N TYR A 217 -9.65 -7.75 -13.62
CA TYR A 217 -9.45 -9.16 -13.90
C TYR A 217 -10.83 -9.76 -14.16
N GLN A 218 -11.11 -10.09 -15.43
CA GLN A 218 -12.06 -11.13 -15.78
C GLN A 218 -11.33 -12.48 -15.77
#